data_AF-A0A0P7BLL2-F1
#
_entry.id   AF-A0A0P7BLL2-F1
#
_cell.length_a   1.000
_cell.length_b   1.000
_cell.length_c   1.000
_cell.angle_alpha   90.00
_cell.angle_beta   90.00
_cell.angle_gamma   90.00
#
_symmetry.space_group_name_H-M   'P 1'
#
loop_
_entity.id
_entity.type
_entity.pdbx_description
1 polymer ?
#
loop_
_entity_poly.entity_id
_entity_poly.type
_entity_poly.pdbx_seq_one_letter_code
_entity_poly.pdbx_strand_id
1 'polypeptide(L)'
;MHAGTFVFVAFASLAVAKDCAIFYTWSGTSNLDVWRDLKVVGMCGDIGGSIANSELALPNGQGSTNKCAVCRGARGGTKDYGRTITQGTTQIPYNVRCGYYAKNQCHA
;
A
#
# COMPACT_ATOMS: atom_id res chain seq x y z
N MET A 1 -20.13 -45.26 23.63
CA MET A 1 -19.09 -44.22 23.62
C MET A 1 -18.77 -43.97 22.15
N HIS A 2 -19.33 -42.93 21.52
CA HIS A 2 -19.11 -42.68 20.09
C HIS A 2 -18.10 -41.54 19.93
N ALA A 3 -16.87 -41.92 19.57
CA ALA A 3 -15.81 -40.98 19.24
C ALA A 3 -16.10 -40.37 17.86
N GLY A 4 -16.61 -39.15 17.84
CA GLY A 4 -16.80 -38.37 16.62
C GLY A 4 -15.47 -37.78 16.18
N THR A 5 -14.91 -38.30 15.09
CA THR A 5 -13.72 -37.76 14.42
C THR A 5 -14.06 -36.38 13.85
N PHE A 6 -13.56 -35.32 14.48
CA PHE A 6 -13.60 -33.97 13.92
C PHE A 6 -12.55 -33.85 12.82
N VAL A 7 -13.00 -33.84 11.56
CA VAL A 7 -12.14 -33.48 10.43
C VAL A 7 -11.96 -31.96 10.44
N PHE A 8 -10.82 -31.49 10.95
CA PHE A 8 -10.36 -30.11 10.75
C PHE A 8 -9.98 -29.95 9.28
N VAL A 9 -10.89 -29.41 8.47
CA VAL A 9 -10.55 -28.89 7.14
C VAL A 9 -9.77 -27.60 7.36
N ALA A 10 -8.44 -27.72 7.48
CA ALA A 10 -7.55 -26.58 7.40
C ALA A 10 -7.64 -26.03 5.97
N PHE A 11 -8.51 -25.03 5.76
CA PHE A 11 -8.39 -24.13 4.62
C PHE A 11 -7.04 -23.42 4.79
N ALA A 12 -6.00 -23.99 4.19
CA ALA A 12 -4.82 -23.24 3.83
C ALA A 12 -5.30 -22.14 2.88
N SER A 13 -5.73 -21.02 3.44
CA SER A 13 -5.86 -19.80 2.68
C SER A 13 -4.47 -19.58 2.08
N LEU A 14 -4.36 -19.85 0.79
CA LEU A 14 -3.28 -19.32 -0.03
C LEU A 14 -3.33 -17.83 0.26
N ALA A 15 -2.43 -17.37 1.13
CA ALA A 15 -2.22 -15.96 1.40
C ALA A 15 -1.55 -15.42 0.14
N VAL A 16 -2.32 -15.31 -0.94
CA VAL A 16 -1.91 -14.63 -2.15
C VAL A 16 -1.49 -13.26 -1.68
N ALA A 17 -0.20 -12.97 -1.85
CA ALA A 17 0.35 -11.69 -1.46
C ALA A 17 -0.49 -10.62 -2.17
N LYS A 18 -1.12 -9.73 -1.39
CA LYS A 18 -1.98 -8.69 -1.94
C LYS A 18 -1.11 -7.50 -2.31
N ASP A 19 -1.46 -6.79 -3.36
CA ASP A 19 -0.85 -5.49 -3.62
C ASP A 19 -1.62 -4.42 -2.85
N CYS A 20 -0.96 -3.31 -2.50
CA CYS A 20 -1.62 -2.18 -1.90
C CYS A 20 -1.14 -0.88 -2.54
N ALA A 21 -2.05 0.04 -2.84
CA ALA A 21 -1.69 1.39 -3.25
C ALA A 21 -1.73 2.34 -2.06
N ILE A 22 -0.71 3.19 -1.96
CA ILE A 22 -0.54 4.22 -0.93
C ILE A 22 -0.82 5.56 -1.60
N PHE A 23 -1.99 6.13 -1.35
CA PHE A 23 -2.46 7.39 -1.93
C PHE A 23 -2.15 8.56 -1.01
N TYR A 24 -1.68 9.67 -1.59
CA TYR A 24 -1.38 10.89 -0.86
C TYR A 24 -1.42 12.10 -1.79
N THR A 25 -1.57 13.29 -1.21
CA THR A 25 -1.45 14.55 -1.93
C THR A 25 -0.09 15.16 -1.66
N TRP A 26 0.62 15.53 -2.72
CA TRP A 26 1.94 16.13 -2.68
C TRP A 26 1.95 17.40 -3.52
N SER A 27 2.01 18.57 -2.87
CA SER A 27 2.07 19.88 -3.53
C SER A 27 3.49 20.36 -3.79
N GLY A 28 4.52 19.54 -3.52
CA GLY A 28 5.91 19.90 -3.81
C GLY A 28 6.14 20.12 -5.30
N THR A 29 7.01 21.06 -5.64
CA THR A 29 7.33 21.45 -7.02
C THR A 29 8.17 20.40 -7.76
N SER A 30 8.85 19.52 -7.02
CA SER A 30 9.65 18.43 -7.57
C SER A 30 8.89 17.10 -7.51
N ASN A 31 8.89 16.37 -8.63
CA ASN A 31 8.36 15.01 -8.70
C ASN A 31 9.19 14.02 -7.86
N LEU A 32 10.45 14.35 -7.54
CA LEU A 32 11.33 13.58 -6.67
C LEU A 32 11.39 14.28 -5.30
N ASP A 33 10.68 13.71 -4.33
CA ASP A 33 10.83 14.10 -2.93
C ASP A 33 11.24 12.86 -2.13
N VAL A 34 12.50 12.85 -1.70
CA VAL A 34 13.12 11.70 -1.02
C VAL A 34 12.40 11.39 0.29
N TRP A 35 11.90 12.39 1.01
CA TRP A 35 11.24 12.19 2.28
C TRP A 35 9.88 11.49 2.12
N ARG A 36 9.08 11.98 1.18
CA ARG A 36 7.83 11.36 0.76
C ARG A 36 8.06 9.93 0.30
N ASP A 37 9.05 9.69 -0.55
CA ASP A 37 9.35 8.38 -1.10
C ASP A 37 9.80 7.41 0.00
N LEU A 38 10.68 7.84 0.91
CA LEU A 38 11.08 7.05 2.07
C LEU A 38 9.90 6.71 2.99
N LYS A 39 8.91 7.59 3.16
CA LYS A 39 7.72 7.28 3.95
C LYS A 39 6.83 6.25 3.30
N VAL A 40 6.62 6.37 2.01
CA VAL A 40 5.79 5.44 1.26
C VAL A 40 6.45 4.06 1.19
N VAL A 41 7.78 4.00 1.00
CA VAL A 41 8.58 2.77 1.10
C VAL A 41 8.51 2.17 2.50
N GLY A 42 8.66 2.98 3.55
CA GLY A 42 8.56 2.52 4.94
C GLY A 42 7.18 1.92 5.25
N MET A 43 6.10 2.58 4.84
CA MET A 43 4.74 2.07 5.01
C MET A 43 4.51 0.74 4.28
N CYS A 44 5.09 0.58 3.09
CA CYS A 44 5.03 -0.69 2.37
C CYS A 44 5.85 -1.79 3.07
N GLY A 45 7.02 -1.45 3.60
CA GLY A 45 7.83 -2.35 4.42
C GLY A 45 7.13 -2.80 5.69
N ASP A 46 6.38 -1.91 6.35
CA ASP A 46 5.59 -2.22 7.56
C ASP A 46 4.55 -3.33 7.31
N ILE A 47 3.98 -3.37 6.09
CA ILE A 47 3.04 -4.41 5.66
C ILE A 47 3.71 -5.58 4.93
N GLY A 48 5.05 -5.63 4.92
CA GLY A 48 5.86 -6.71 4.36
C GLY A 48 5.96 -6.73 2.84
N GLY A 49 5.54 -5.66 2.16
CA GLY A 49 5.68 -5.53 0.72
C GLY A 49 6.96 -4.79 0.30
N SER A 50 7.09 -4.57 -1.00
CA SER A 50 8.16 -3.75 -1.58
C SER A 50 7.63 -2.85 -2.69
N ILE A 51 8.29 -1.70 -2.92
CA ILE A 51 7.94 -0.76 -3.99
C ILE A 51 9.11 -0.68 -4.96
N ALA A 52 8.86 -0.90 -6.25
CA ALA A 52 9.83 -0.59 -7.28
C ALA A 52 9.89 0.92 -7.52
N ASN A 53 11.05 1.48 -7.86
CA ASN A 53 11.18 2.92 -8.13
C ASN A 53 10.22 3.43 -9.21
N SER A 54 9.85 2.59 -10.18
CA SER A 54 8.88 2.93 -11.22
C SER A 54 7.44 3.05 -10.72
N GLU A 55 7.16 2.54 -9.52
CA GLU A 55 5.85 2.57 -8.87
C GLU A 55 5.77 3.61 -7.75
N LEU A 56 6.79 4.48 -7.61
CA LEU A 56 6.75 5.63 -6.71
C LEU A 56 6.16 6.86 -7.42
N ALA A 57 5.42 7.67 -6.66
CA ALA A 57 4.91 8.98 -7.09
C ALA A 57 4.15 8.99 -8.42
N LEU A 58 3.45 7.89 -8.70
CA LEU A 58 2.58 7.75 -9.86
C LEU A 58 1.47 8.82 -9.78
N PRO A 59 1.09 9.46 -10.89
CA PRO A 59 -0.02 10.39 -10.91
C PRO A 59 -1.34 9.66 -10.66
N ASN A 60 -2.20 10.22 -9.81
CA ASN A 60 -3.51 9.68 -9.48
C ASN A 60 -4.62 10.69 -9.82
N GLY A 61 -5.14 10.63 -11.05
CA GLY A 61 -6.19 11.52 -11.54
C GLY A 61 -5.65 12.77 -12.26
N GLN A 62 -6.52 13.77 -12.44
CA GLN A 62 -6.20 15.00 -13.17
C GLN A 62 -5.46 15.98 -12.24
N GLY A 63 -4.22 16.30 -12.59
CA GLY A 63 -3.34 17.20 -11.82
C GLY A 63 -2.07 16.51 -11.31
N SER A 64 -1.03 17.29 -11.05
CA SER A 64 0.27 16.77 -10.62
C SER A 64 0.37 16.52 -9.10
N THR A 65 -0.64 16.92 -8.32
CA THR A 65 -0.59 16.91 -6.85
C THR A 65 -1.04 15.60 -6.23
N ASN A 66 -2.03 14.92 -6.80
CA ASN A 66 -2.49 13.63 -6.29
C ASN A 66 -1.59 12.53 -6.81
N LYS A 67 -1.00 11.78 -5.88
CA LYS A 67 -0.03 10.73 -6.17
C LYS A 67 -0.45 9.43 -5.53
N CYS A 68 0.09 8.34 -6.06
CA CYS A 68 0.13 7.08 -5.34
C CYS A 68 1.51 6.43 -5.47
N ALA A 69 1.73 5.41 -4.66
CA ALA A 69 2.69 4.37 -4.98
C ALA A 69 2.09 2.99 -4.81
N VAL A 70 2.58 2.02 -5.58
CA VAL A 70 2.11 0.63 -5.49
C VAL A 70 3.12 -0.21 -4.71
N CYS A 71 2.64 -0.73 -3.58
CA CYS A 71 3.30 -1.73 -2.74
C CYS A 71 2.95 -3.13 -3.23
N ARG A 72 3.95 -3.86 -3.70
CA ARG A 72 3.80 -5.23 -4.20
C ARG A 72 4.02 -6.25 -3.10
N GLY A 73 3.20 -7.28 -3.09
CA GLY A 73 3.38 -8.43 -2.22
C GLY A 73 3.22 -8.13 -0.73
N ALA A 74 2.29 -7.26 -0.36
CA ALA A 74 1.93 -7.05 1.03
C ALA A 74 1.41 -8.34 1.69
N ARG A 75 1.67 -8.46 2.99
CA ARG A 75 1.31 -9.62 3.80
C ARG A 75 -0.18 -9.88 3.75
N GLY A 76 -0.53 -11.16 3.64
CA GLY A 76 -1.92 -11.62 3.77
C GLY A 76 -2.56 -11.13 5.07
N GLY A 77 -3.76 -10.56 4.97
CA GLY A 77 -4.47 -9.98 6.11
C GLY A 77 -4.27 -8.48 6.32
N THR A 78 -3.40 -7.83 5.54
CA THR A 78 -3.32 -6.37 5.51
C THR A 78 -4.67 -5.79 5.08
N LYS A 79 -5.21 -4.90 5.91
CA LYS A 79 -6.48 -4.20 5.67
C LYS A 79 -6.18 -2.80 5.16
N ASP A 80 -7.18 -2.16 4.58
CA ASP A 80 -7.14 -0.74 4.29
C ASP A 80 -6.98 0.07 5.58
N TYR A 81 -6.15 1.12 5.54
CA TYR A 81 -5.99 2.05 6.65
C TYR A 81 -5.57 3.44 6.17
N GLY A 82 -5.79 4.44 7.01
CA GLY A 82 -5.30 5.80 6.81
C GLY A 82 -4.28 6.16 7.88
N ARG A 83 -3.27 6.96 7.52
CA ARG A 83 -2.29 7.53 8.45
C ARG A 83 -1.95 8.95 8.02
N THR A 84 -2.01 9.89 8.96
CA THR A 84 -1.48 11.24 8.73
C THR A 84 -0.04 11.29 9.22
N ILE A 85 0.86 11.76 8.37
CA ILE A 85 2.27 11.96 8.71
C ILE A 85 2.53 13.47 8.73
N THR A 86 3.11 13.95 9.82
CA THR A 86 3.54 15.35 9.95
C THR A 86 4.97 15.50 9.45
N GLN A 87 5.18 16.39 8.50
CA GLN A 87 6.50 16.81 7.99
C GLN A 87 6.68 18.31 8.27
N GLY A 88 7.52 18.64 9.25
CA GLY A 88 7.62 20.01 9.75
C GLY A 88 6.27 20.47 10.32
N THR A 89 5.64 21.46 9.69
CA THR A 89 4.30 21.96 10.03
C THR A 89 3.19 21.42 9.12
N THR A 90 3.54 20.63 8.09
CA THR A 90 2.58 20.12 7.10
C THR A 90 2.10 18.73 7.50
N GLN A 91 0.79 18.54 7.53
CA GLN A 91 0.16 17.23 7.73
C GLN A 91 -0.22 16.63 6.39
N ILE A 92 0.30 15.45 6.10
CA ILE A 92 0.07 14.75 4.82
C ILE A 92 -0.72 13.48 5.13
N PRO A 93 -1.98 13.38 4.66
CA PRO A 93 -2.77 12.16 4.78
C PRO A 93 -2.31 11.12 3.76
N TYR A 94 -2.00 9.92 4.23
CA TYR A 94 -1.72 8.74 3.43
C TYR A 94 -2.85 7.72 3.62
N ASN A 95 -3.36 7.17 2.52
CA ASN A 95 -4.39 6.14 2.53
C ASN A 95 -3.85 4.88 1.86
N VAL A 96 -3.83 3.77 2.56
CA VAL A 96 -3.45 2.46 2.03
C VAL A 96 -4.70 1.70 1.66
N ARG A 97 -4.78 1.25 0.41
CA ARG A 97 -5.87 0.42 -0.11
C ARG A 97 -5.28 -0.85 -0.71
N CYS A 98 -5.73 -2.00 -0.23
CA CYS A 98 -5.19 -3.28 -0.66
C CYS A 98 -6.14 -3.96 -1.65
N GLY A 99 -5.58 -4.43 -2.75
CA GLY A 99 -6.32 -4.98 -3.88
C GLY A 99 -5.37 -5.55 -4.93
N TYR A 100 -5.86 -5.61 -6.16
CA TYR A 100 -5.02 -5.83 -7.33
C TYR A 100 -4.74 -4.47 -7.97
N TYR A 101 -3.52 -4.19 -8.39
CA TYR A 101 -3.16 -2.94 -9.07
C TYR A 101 -2.39 -3.26 -10.34
N ALA A 102 -2.76 -2.66 -11.47
CA ALA A 102 -1.97 -2.79 -12.68
C ALA A 102 -0.57 -2.17 -12.51
N LYS A 103 0.41 -2.63 -13.28
CA LYS A 103 1.78 -2.11 -13.22
C LYS A 103 1.81 -0.61 -13.53
N ASN A 104 2.48 0.17 -12.69
CA ASN A 104 2.63 1.62 -12.84
C ASN A 104 1.29 2.39 -12.88
N GLN A 105 0.24 1.88 -12.24
CA GLN A 105 -1.07 2.54 -12.21
C GLN A 105 -1.64 2.56 -10.79
N CYS A 106 -2.28 3.69 -10.44
CA CYS A 106 -2.94 3.89 -9.16
C CYS A 106 -4.35 3.28 -9.09
N HIS A 107 -4.87 2.80 -10.22
CA HIS A 107 -6.20 2.22 -10.33
C HIS A 107 -6.12 0.70 -10.18
N ALA A 108 -7.02 0.17 -9.35
CA ALA A 108 -7.22 -1.26 -9.17
C ALA A 108 -8.13 -1.82 -10.26
#